data_AF-A0A1V4VQH8-F1
#
_entry.id   AF-A0A1V4VQH8-F1
#
_cell.length_a   1.000
_cell.length_b   1.000
_cell.length_c   1.000
_cell.angle_alpha   90.00
_cell.angle_beta   90.00
_cell.angle_gamma   90.00
#
_symmetry.space_group_name_H-M   'P 1'
#
loop_
_entity.id
_entity.type
_entity.pdbx_description
1 polymer ?
#
loop_
_entity_poly.entity_id
_entity_poly.type
_entity_poly.pdbx_seq_one_letter_code
_entity_poly.pdbx_strand_id
1 'polypeptide(L)' 'MKKVEDLREILAAGVMITPALVVNGKVKSTGKVPGKGALKKYIQEEI' A
#
# COMPACT_ATOMS: atom_id res chain seq x y z
N MET A 1 -0.05 14.29 -0.56
CA MET A 1 -0.14 13.03 0.22
C MET A 1 -1.29 13.17 1.20
N LYS A 2 -2.36 12.39 1.06
CA LYS A 2 -3.43 12.34 2.07
C LYS A 2 -2.98 11.37 3.16
N LYS A 3 -2.85 11.84 4.39
CA LYS A 3 -2.65 10.94 5.54
C LYS A 3 -3.99 10.24 5.80
N VAL A 4 -3.98 8.91 5.78
CA VAL A 4 -5.17 8.10 6.05
C VAL A 4 -4.97 7.44 7.41
N GLU A 5 -5.75 7.87 8.39
CA GLU A 5 -5.77 7.31 9.76
C GLU A 5 -7.12 6.68 10.10
N ASP A 6 -8.14 6.96 9.27
CA ASP A 6 -9.47 6.43 9.48
C ASP A 6 -9.51 4.93 9.14
N LEU A 7 -9.90 4.12 10.12
CA LEU A 7 -9.98 2.66 9.98
C LEU A 7 -10.95 2.23 8.89
N ARG A 8 -12.05 2.96 8.68
CA ARG A 8 -13.04 2.67 7.63
C ARG A 8 -12.44 2.92 6.26
N GLU A 9 -11.67 3.99 6.08
CA GLU A 9 -10.94 4.25 4.83
C GLU A 9 -9.91 3.14 4.53
N ILE A 10 -9.21 2.65 5.55
CA ILE A 10 -8.23 1.55 5.42
C ILE A 10 -8.93 0.24 5.00
N LEU A 11 -10.02 -0.13 5.67
CA LEU A 11 -10.80 -1.32 5.35
C LEU A 11 -11.45 -1.22 3.96
N ALA A 12 -11.97 -0.05 3.58
CA ALA A 12 -12.54 0.21 2.26
C ALA A 12 -11.50 0.09 1.14
N ALA A 13 -10.23 0.39 1.43
CA ALA A 13 -9.11 0.15 0.52
C ALA A 13 -8.70 -1.34 0.40
N GLY A 14 -9.44 -2.25 1.05
CA GLY A 14 -9.15 -3.69 1.05
C GLY A 14 -7.96 -4.08 1.93
N VAL A 15 -7.48 -3.16 2.79
CA VAL A 15 -6.34 -3.41 3.68
C VAL A 15 -6.85 -3.99 5.00
N MET A 16 -6.60 -5.28 5.21
CA MET A 16 -6.93 -5.98 6.46
C MET A 16 -5.83 -5.87 7.52
N ILE A 17 -4.57 -5.70 7.09
CA ILE A 17 -3.40 -5.69 7.96
C ILE A 17 -2.50 -4.50 7.60
N THR A 18 -2.28 -3.62 8.56
CA THR A 18 -1.36 -2.47 8.46
C THR A 18 0.02 -2.80 9.03
N PRO A 19 1.12 -2.20 8.53
CA PRO A 19 1.20 -1.21 7.46
C PRO A 19 0.98 -1.81 6.07
N ALA A 20 0.40 -1.05 5.15
CA ALA A 20 0.15 -1.45 3.77
C ALA A 20 0.60 -0.39 2.76
N LEU A 21 0.91 -0.84 1.55
CA LEU A 21 1.29 0.01 0.42
C LEU A 21 0.35 -0.26 -0.75
N VAL A 22 -0.29 0.82 -1.23
CA VAL A 22 -1.16 0.81 -2.41
C VAL A 22 -0.51 1.68 -3.49
N VAL A 23 -0.41 1.16 -4.71
CA VAL A 23 0.12 1.87 -5.88
C VAL A 23 -0.95 1.78 -6.98
N ASN A 24 -1.37 2.92 -7.51
CA ASN A 24 -2.41 3.00 -8.56
C ASN A 24 -3.69 2.21 -8.24
N GLY A 25 -4.15 2.28 -6.98
CA GLY A 25 -5.35 1.59 -6.51
C GLY A 25 -5.19 0.08 -6.25
N LYS A 26 -4.00 -0.49 -6.48
CA LYS A 26 -3.71 -1.90 -6.20
C LYS A 26 -2.86 -2.05 -4.95
N VAL A 27 -3.28 -2.95 -4.06
CA VAL A 27 -2.51 -3.31 -2.86
C VAL A 27 -1.26 -4.11 -3.26
N LYS A 28 -0.07 -3.61 -2.94
CA LYS A 28 1.22 -4.23 -3.28
C LYS A 28 1.93 -4.86 -2.08
N SER A 29 1.65 -4.39 -0.86
CA SER A 29 2.19 -4.95 0.39
C SER A 29 1.22 -4.74 1.54
N THR A 30 1.12 -5.71 2.45
CA THR A 30 0.34 -5.65 3.70
C THR A 30 1.13 -6.31 4.83
N GLY A 31 1.03 -5.78 6.05
CA GLY A 31 1.68 -6.34 7.24
C GLY A 31 3.21 -6.23 7.29
N LYS A 32 3.83 -5.59 6.29
CA LYS A 32 5.27 -5.32 6.28
C LYS A 32 5.59 -4.07 5.46
N VAL A 33 6.65 -3.39 5.87
CA VAL A 33 7.22 -2.27 5.11
C VAL A 33 8.17 -2.84 4.05
N PRO A 34 7.89 -2.70 2.74
CA PRO A 34 8.77 -3.19 1.70
C PRO A 34 10.09 -2.40 1.67
N GLY A 35 11.20 -3.11 1.48
CA GLY A 35 12.51 -2.49 1.29
C GLY A 35 12.64 -1.78 -0.06
N LYS A 36 13.73 -1.03 -0.24
CA LYS A 36 13.99 -0.21 -1.45
C LYS A 36 13.88 -1.00 -2.76
N GLY A 37 14.35 -2.25 -2.81
CA GLY A 37 14.27 -3.10 -4.00
C GLY A 37 12.85 -3.45 -4.41
N ALA A 38 12.01 -3.85 -3.45
CA ALA A 38 10.60 -4.16 -3.68
C ALA A 38 9.81 -2.92 -4.11
N LEU A 39 10.09 -1.76 -3.50
CA LEU A 39 9.48 -0.49 -3.89
C LEU A 39 9.73 -0.13 -5.36
N LYS A 40 10.98 -0.25 -5.83
CA LYS A 40 11.31 0.00 -7.25
C LYS A 40 10.51 -0.91 -8.17
N LYS A 41 10.44 -2.21 -7.85
CA LYS A 41 9.67 -3.19 -8.61
C LYS A 41 8.19 -2.83 -8.68
N TYR A 42 7.57 -2.51 -7.54
CA TYR A 42 6.13 -2.16 -7.50
C TYR A 42 5.79 -0.90 -8.28
N ILE A 43 6.68 0.09 -8.30
CA ILE A 43 6.50 1.29 -9.10
C ILE A 43 6.66 0.97 -10.58
N GLN A 44 7.69 0.21 -10.97
CA GLN A 44 7.94 -0.17 -12.36
C GLN A 44 6.82 -1.03 -12.97
N GLU A 45 6.17 -1.88 -12.18
CA GLU A 45 5.04 -2.71 -12.61
C GLU A 45 3.76 -1.90 -12.95
N GLU A 46 3.68 -0.64 -12.54
CA GLU A 46 2.50 0.21 -12.70
C GLU A 46 2.79 1.51 -13.49
N ILE A 47 3.94 1.58 -14.18
CA ILE A 47 4.24 2.60 -15.20
C ILE A 47 3.65 2.17 -16.54
#